data_AF-A0A1H1QY21-F1
#
_entry.id   AF-A0A1H1QY21-F1
#
_cell.length_a   1.000
_cell.length_b   1.000
_cell.length_c   1.000
_cell.angle_alpha   90.00
_cell.angle_beta   90.00
_cell.angle_gamma   90.00
#
_symmetry.space_group_name_H-M   'P 1'
#
loop_
_entity.id
_entity.type
_entity.pdbx_description
1 polymer ?
#
loop_
_entity_poly.entity_id
_entity_poly.type
_entity_poly.pdbx_seq_one_letter_code
_entity_poly.pdbx_strand_id
1 'polypeptide(L)'
;MFTPSGWPFHTIVFAAAAAALVFAPLAPAAPAPAYEELVRLLDQAPATLEAEALFEAASGRAQQARALPNPTISLDADNAYGSSPYSGYEGAETTFSVSQPLELWGQRGARIGAAEAEAKAASLRRDQSLSAVAGRLALIYAEAETSSLQHELAVEALSLTQADADAVMALVKAGREAELRGVQAESEVEAARAVADETLANRNAAFARLAAVANLTEPVTSIDTSLLDRTPKPFMSDGVNPLGVRVAEAELAAAGRYVNVERLRARPDVSASLGVTRYEEYESQAFSFGISVSVPLFDRNKGAISAARAEQRAAEARLASLKLEARADRSAAQAQLEAAVARTRAADKGVTAAEEAYRLARVGFDAGRISQLELRSIRSDLIAARNTSVESRLARVRAAVELARLDGRTPF
;
A
#
# COMPACT_ATOMS: atom_id res chain seq x y z
N MET A 1 -54.50 48.45 -35.84
CA MET A 1 -54.68 48.57 -34.38
C MET A 1 -53.34 48.22 -33.75
N PHE A 2 -52.46 49.21 -33.69
CA PHE A 2 -51.10 49.16 -33.15
C PHE A 2 -51.02 50.37 -32.22
N THR A 3 -50.74 50.14 -30.94
CA THR A 3 -50.32 51.21 -30.03
C THR A 3 -49.12 50.72 -29.22
N PRO A 4 -48.01 51.50 -29.23
CA PRO A 4 -46.79 51.21 -28.51
C PRO A 4 -46.80 51.89 -27.13
N SER A 5 -46.05 51.35 -26.18
CA SER A 5 -45.57 52.07 -25.00
C SER A 5 -44.21 51.44 -24.67
N GLY A 6 -43.11 52.14 -24.47
CA GLY A 6 -42.86 53.51 -24.03
C GLY A 6 -41.72 53.40 -23.03
N TRP A 7 -40.47 53.46 -23.51
CA TRP A 7 -39.25 53.68 -22.70
C TRP A 7 -39.24 55.15 -22.20
N PRO A 8 -38.38 55.64 -21.25
CA PRO A 8 -37.03 55.17 -20.91
C PRO A 8 -36.52 55.42 -19.44
N PHE A 9 -35.23 55.08 -19.24
CA PHE A 9 -34.26 55.59 -18.24
C PHE A 9 -34.26 55.01 -16.81
N HIS A 10 -33.27 54.18 -16.49
CA HIS A 10 -32.06 54.61 -15.75
C HIS A 10 -31.03 53.48 -15.56
N THR A 11 -29.77 53.91 -15.54
CA THR A 11 -28.61 53.32 -14.86
C THR A 11 -27.98 52.03 -15.40
N ILE A 12 -26.93 52.28 -16.19
CA ILE A 12 -25.68 51.50 -16.29
C ILE A 12 -25.25 50.99 -14.91
N VAL A 13 -25.15 49.68 -14.74
CA VAL A 13 -24.20 49.07 -13.80
C VAL A 13 -23.48 47.94 -14.52
N PHE A 14 -22.23 48.24 -14.87
CA PHE A 14 -21.20 47.28 -15.22
C PHE A 14 -21.03 46.28 -14.05
N ALA A 15 -21.37 45.01 -14.26
CA ALA A 15 -20.89 43.93 -13.41
C ALA A 15 -19.82 43.18 -14.20
N ALA A 16 -18.58 43.67 -14.07
CA ALA A 16 -17.40 42.95 -14.51
C ALA A 16 -17.34 41.61 -13.77
N ALA A 17 -17.53 40.52 -14.49
CA ALA A 17 -17.17 39.19 -14.04
C ALA A 17 -15.64 39.12 -13.93
N ALA A 18 -15.12 39.56 -12.80
CA ALA A 18 -13.73 39.34 -12.43
C ALA A 18 -13.56 37.84 -12.21
N ALA A 19 -12.97 37.17 -13.20
CA ALA A 19 -12.39 35.85 -13.03
C ALA A 19 -11.36 35.94 -11.90
N ALA A 20 -11.76 35.53 -10.70
CA ALA A 20 -10.83 35.22 -9.62
C ALA A 20 -10.06 33.96 -10.04
N LEU A 21 -9.01 34.15 -10.84
CA LEU A 21 -7.88 33.25 -10.87
C LEU A 21 -7.38 33.17 -9.43
N VAL A 22 -7.75 32.09 -8.75
CA VAL A 22 -7.11 31.67 -7.51
C VAL A 22 -5.66 31.36 -7.89
N PHE A 23 -4.81 32.38 -7.86
CA PHE A 23 -3.39 32.20 -7.69
C PHE A 23 -3.23 31.61 -6.28
N ALA A 24 -3.25 30.28 -6.20
CA ALA A 24 -2.65 29.63 -5.05
C ALA A 24 -1.21 30.17 -4.97
N PRO A 25 -0.79 30.77 -3.84
CA PRO A 25 0.60 31.18 -3.71
C PRO A 25 1.46 29.95 -4.00
N LEU A 26 2.44 30.11 -4.90
CA LEU A 26 3.49 29.11 -5.07
C LEU A 26 4.13 28.94 -3.69
N ALA A 27 3.73 27.87 -2.98
CA ALA A 27 4.40 27.46 -1.77
C ALA A 27 5.88 27.33 -2.11
N PRO A 28 6.80 27.86 -1.26
CA PRO A 28 8.23 27.74 -1.51
C PRO A 28 8.59 26.30 -1.83
N ALA A 29 9.25 26.13 -2.99
CA ALA A 29 9.85 24.90 -3.44
C ALA A 29 10.66 24.27 -2.28
N ALA A 30 10.15 23.18 -1.71
CA ALA A 30 10.80 22.49 -0.61
C ALA A 30 11.41 21.17 -1.11
N PRO A 31 12.63 20.83 -0.66
CA PRO A 31 13.19 19.52 -0.91
C PRO A 31 12.31 18.44 -0.27
N ALA A 32 12.22 17.28 -0.93
CA ALA A 32 11.54 16.12 -0.37
C ALA A 32 12.20 15.75 0.96
N PRO A 33 11.42 15.47 2.02
CA PRO A 33 11.97 14.85 3.22
C PRO A 33 12.73 13.57 2.86
N ALA A 34 13.72 13.21 3.67
CA ALA A 34 14.47 11.98 3.46
C ALA A 34 13.55 10.76 3.53
N TYR A 35 13.88 9.70 2.78
CA TYR A 35 13.09 8.47 2.75
C TYR A 35 12.77 7.93 4.16
N GLU A 36 13.73 7.95 5.08
CA GLU A 36 13.57 7.52 6.47
C GLU A 36 12.52 8.31 7.23
N GLU A 37 12.43 9.62 6.96
CA GLU A 37 11.45 10.50 7.59
C GLU A 37 10.07 10.23 7.03
N LEU A 38 9.95 10.05 5.71
CA LEU A 38 8.68 9.67 5.07
C LEU A 38 8.19 8.30 5.57
N VAL A 39 9.10 7.34 5.80
CA VAL A 39 8.74 6.03 6.39
C VAL A 39 8.19 6.19 7.81
N ARG A 40 8.74 7.09 8.64
CA ARG A 40 8.21 7.36 9.99
C ARG A 40 6.83 8.00 9.97
N LEU A 41 6.49 8.69 8.89
CA LEU A 41 5.17 9.31 8.69
C LEU A 41 4.15 8.34 8.06
N LEU A 42 4.57 7.13 7.64
CA LEU A 42 3.66 6.16 7.04
C LEU A 42 2.56 5.69 7.97
N ASP A 43 2.70 5.79 9.30
CA ASP A 43 1.66 5.42 10.25
C ASP A 43 0.34 6.20 10.06
N GLN A 44 0.39 7.34 9.37
CA GLN A 44 -0.78 8.17 9.06
C GLN A 44 -1.27 8.01 7.62
N ALA A 45 -0.62 7.19 6.79
CA ALA A 45 -1.01 6.99 5.40
C ALA A 45 -2.31 6.16 5.30
N PRO A 46 -3.24 6.46 4.37
CA PRO A 46 -4.49 5.71 4.24
C PRO A 46 -4.30 4.19 4.10
N ALA A 47 -3.25 3.75 3.39
CA ALA A 47 -2.94 2.34 3.18
C ALA A 47 -2.48 1.60 4.45
N THR A 48 -1.89 2.31 5.42
CA THR A 48 -1.47 1.72 6.71
C THR A 48 -2.61 1.75 7.73
N LEU A 49 -3.46 2.78 7.68
CA LEU A 49 -4.68 2.88 8.49
C LEU A 49 -5.66 1.74 8.22
N GLU A 50 -5.83 1.32 6.97
CA GLU A 50 -6.64 0.14 6.63
C GLU A 50 -6.11 -1.12 7.32
N ALA A 51 -4.80 -1.34 7.25
CA ALA A 51 -4.16 -2.51 7.82
C ALA A 51 -4.24 -2.53 9.36
N GLU A 52 -4.08 -1.38 10.01
CA GLU A 52 -4.27 -1.23 11.46
C GLU A 52 -5.72 -1.48 11.85
N ALA A 53 -6.70 -0.89 11.17
CA ALA A 53 -8.12 -1.09 11.46
C ALA A 53 -8.55 -2.56 11.34
N LEU A 54 -8.02 -3.29 10.36
CA LEU A 54 -8.26 -4.73 10.21
C LEU A 54 -7.66 -5.55 11.38
N PHE A 55 -6.48 -5.16 11.86
CA PHE A 55 -5.87 -5.75 13.05
C PHE A 55 -6.66 -5.41 14.33
N GLU A 56 -7.09 -4.16 14.50
CA GLU A 56 -7.95 -3.73 15.62
C GLU A 56 -9.27 -4.51 15.62
N ALA A 57 -9.90 -4.69 14.46
CA ALA A 57 -11.13 -5.48 14.34
C ALA A 57 -10.92 -6.95 14.74
N ALA A 58 -9.77 -7.54 14.40
CA ALA A 58 -9.43 -8.90 14.82
C ALA A 58 -9.15 -8.99 16.34
N SER A 59 -8.46 -7.99 16.88
CA SER A 59 -8.20 -7.86 18.32
C SER A 59 -9.49 -7.66 19.12
N GLY A 60 -10.41 -6.83 18.63
CA GLY A 60 -11.75 -6.66 19.21
C GLY A 60 -12.57 -7.95 19.19
N ARG A 61 -12.49 -8.75 18.11
CA ARG A 61 -13.07 -10.09 18.06
C ARG A 61 -12.45 -11.04 19.09
N ALA A 62 -11.13 -10.97 19.32
CA ALA A 62 -10.46 -11.74 20.36
C ALA A 62 -10.87 -11.31 21.78
N GLN A 63 -11.08 -10.01 22.01
CA GLN A 63 -11.64 -9.50 23.26
C GLN A 63 -13.08 -9.99 23.47
N GLN A 64 -13.93 -9.87 22.46
CA GLN A 64 -15.31 -10.34 22.50
C GLN A 64 -15.41 -11.86 22.72
N ALA A 65 -14.45 -12.63 22.20
CA ALA A 65 -14.35 -14.06 22.43
C ALA A 65 -14.16 -14.44 23.92
N ARG A 66 -13.78 -13.49 24.78
CA ARG A 66 -13.64 -13.71 26.24
C ARG A 66 -14.92 -13.44 27.01
N ALA A 67 -15.87 -12.70 26.44
CA ALA A 67 -17.14 -12.38 27.10
C ALA A 67 -17.94 -13.65 27.39
N LEU A 68 -18.57 -13.70 28.55
CA LEU A 68 -19.53 -14.75 28.87
C LEU A 68 -20.82 -14.53 28.06
N PRO A 69 -21.55 -15.61 27.69
CA PRO A 69 -22.89 -15.46 27.15
C PRO A 69 -23.77 -14.69 28.12
N ASN A 70 -24.55 -13.74 27.61
CA ASN A 70 -25.53 -13.02 28.42
C ASN A 70 -26.59 -13.98 28.94
N PRO A 71 -27.07 -13.79 30.19
CA PRO A 71 -28.21 -14.53 30.67
C PRO A 71 -29.49 -14.13 29.91
N THR A 72 -30.46 -15.04 29.86
CA THR A 72 -31.83 -14.77 29.43
C THR A 72 -32.69 -14.52 30.66
N ILE A 73 -33.41 -13.40 30.69
CA ILE A 73 -34.38 -13.08 31.73
C ILE A 73 -35.77 -13.26 31.12
N SER A 74 -36.61 -14.07 31.76
CA SER A 74 -37.98 -14.35 31.33
C SER A 74 -38.97 -13.96 32.42
N LEU A 75 -40.11 -13.41 32.00
CA LEU A 75 -41.27 -13.18 32.84
C LEU A 75 -42.46 -13.84 32.12
N ASP A 76 -42.94 -14.92 32.70
CA ASP A 76 -44.03 -15.73 32.16
C ASP A 76 -45.25 -15.57 33.07
N ALA A 77 -46.44 -15.43 32.49
CA ALA A 77 -47.70 -15.35 33.21
C ALA A 77 -48.64 -16.43 32.68
N ASP A 78 -48.72 -17.54 33.41
CA ASP A 78 -49.57 -18.67 33.09
C ASP A 78 -50.92 -18.54 33.82
N ASN A 79 -51.96 -19.19 33.28
CA ASN A 79 -53.32 -19.20 33.87
C ASN A 79 -53.98 -17.82 34.09
N ALA A 80 -53.43 -16.74 33.51
CA ALA A 80 -53.92 -15.38 33.75
C ALA A 80 -55.25 -15.04 33.04
N TYR A 81 -55.58 -15.73 31.94
CA TYR A 81 -56.82 -15.56 31.17
C TYR A 81 -57.23 -16.87 30.48
N GLY A 82 -58.53 -17.19 30.47
CA GLY A 82 -59.05 -18.42 29.86
C GLY A 82 -60.52 -18.70 30.20
N SER A 83 -60.98 -19.91 29.91
CA SER A 83 -62.27 -20.45 30.38
C SER A 83 -62.08 -21.18 31.70
N SER A 84 -63.16 -21.35 32.47
CA SER A 84 -63.17 -22.14 33.71
C SER A 84 -62.41 -23.47 33.52
N PRO A 85 -61.49 -23.83 34.44
CA PRO A 85 -61.21 -23.19 35.73
C PRO A 85 -60.29 -21.95 35.67
N TYR A 86 -59.71 -21.62 34.53
CA TYR A 86 -58.73 -20.53 34.36
C TYR A 86 -59.37 -19.17 33.99
N SER A 87 -60.61 -18.94 34.45
CA SER A 87 -61.34 -17.70 34.20
C SER A 87 -61.02 -16.67 35.27
N GLY A 88 -60.51 -15.49 34.87
CA GLY A 88 -60.09 -14.44 35.79
C GLY A 88 -58.61 -14.57 36.20
N TYR A 89 -58.15 -13.69 37.10
CA TYR A 89 -56.74 -13.61 37.51
C TYR A 89 -56.42 -14.40 38.81
N GLU A 90 -57.45 -14.95 39.46
CA GLU A 90 -57.32 -15.62 40.76
C GLU A 90 -56.44 -16.88 40.70
N GLY A 91 -56.34 -17.54 39.53
CA GLY A 91 -55.48 -18.70 39.30
C GLY A 91 -54.14 -18.39 38.63
N ALA A 92 -53.79 -17.10 38.46
CA ALA A 92 -52.61 -16.71 37.70
C ALA A 92 -51.30 -17.15 38.40
N GLU A 93 -50.35 -17.59 37.59
CA GLU A 93 -49.00 -17.94 38.01
C GLU A 93 -48.01 -17.03 37.30
N THR A 94 -47.31 -16.19 38.06
CA THR A 94 -46.29 -15.31 37.50
C THR A 94 -44.91 -15.85 37.82
N THR A 95 -44.16 -16.28 36.81
CA THR A 95 -42.80 -16.81 36.94
C THR A 95 -41.79 -15.81 36.42
N PHE A 96 -40.87 -15.38 37.29
CA PHE A 96 -39.66 -14.67 36.89
C PHE A 96 -38.49 -15.66 36.90
N SER A 97 -37.76 -15.79 35.80
CA SER A 97 -36.60 -16.69 35.72
C SER A 97 -35.40 -16.05 35.03
N VAL A 98 -34.21 -16.48 35.47
CA VAL A 98 -32.93 -16.13 34.86
C VAL A 98 -32.24 -17.43 34.43
N SER A 99 -31.86 -17.52 33.16
CA SER A 99 -31.19 -18.67 32.56
C SER A 99 -29.80 -18.27 32.05
N GLN A 100 -28.77 -18.99 32.49
CA GLN A 100 -27.38 -18.75 32.08
C GLN A 100 -26.89 -19.94 31.25
N PRO A 101 -26.48 -19.71 29.99
CA PRO A 101 -25.74 -20.71 29.22
C PRO A 101 -24.39 -21.02 29.89
N LEU A 102 -24.06 -22.30 30.00
CA LEU A 102 -22.81 -22.79 30.58
C LEU A 102 -21.87 -23.25 29.45
N GLU A 103 -20.78 -22.52 29.22
CA GLU A 103 -19.76 -22.89 28.23
C GLU A 103 -18.92 -24.09 28.72
N LEU A 104 -19.47 -25.30 28.62
CA LEU A 104 -18.83 -26.56 29.01
C LEU A 104 -17.84 -27.07 27.93
N TRP A 105 -17.18 -28.21 28.21
CA TRP A 105 -16.33 -28.92 27.26
C TRP A 105 -15.12 -28.12 26.72
N GLY A 106 -14.78 -27.01 27.36
CA GLY A 106 -13.75 -26.09 26.88
C GLY A 106 -14.17 -25.21 25.69
N GLN A 107 -15.48 -25.07 25.42
CA GLN A 107 -16.01 -24.23 24.33
C GLN A 107 -15.47 -22.80 24.38
N ARG A 108 -15.48 -22.19 25.57
CA ARG A 108 -14.90 -20.86 25.80
C ARG A 108 -13.43 -20.79 25.41
N GLY A 109 -12.63 -21.76 25.87
CA GLY A 109 -11.20 -21.81 25.56
C GLY A 109 -10.91 -22.00 24.07
N ALA A 110 -11.70 -22.81 23.37
CA ALA A 110 -11.58 -22.98 21.93
C ALA A 110 -11.96 -21.71 21.16
N ARG A 111 -13.05 -21.03 21.56
CA ARG A 111 -13.49 -19.76 20.99
C ARG A 111 -12.43 -18.67 21.16
N ILE A 112 -11.88 -18.53 22.38
CA ILE A 112 -10.78 -17.60 22.67
C ILE A 112 -9.55 -17.94 21.83
N GLY A 113 -9.09 -19.19 21.86
CA GLY A 113 -7.87 -19.60 21.15
C GLY A 113 -7.96 -19.45 19.63
N ALA A 114 -9.15 -19.63 19.04
CA ALA A 114 -9.37 -19.36 17.62
C ALA A 114 -9.31 -17.86 17.31
N ALA A 115 -9.97 -17.02 18.12
CA ALA A 115 -9.97 -15.58 17.90
C ALA A 115 -8.60 -14.94 18.15
N GLU A 116 -7.83 -15.43 19.14
CA GLU A 116 -6.45 -14.99 19.38
C GLU A 116 -5.51 -15.39 18.25
N ALA A 117 -5.66 -16.60 17.68
CA ALA A 117 -4.88 -17.02 16.51
C ALA A 117 -5.20 -16.17 15.27
N GLU A 118 -6.48 -15.84 15.06
CA GLU A 118 -6.92 -14.92 14.00
C GLU A 118 -6.33 -13.51 14.18
N ALA A 119 -6.35 -12.97 15.40
CA ALA A 119 -5.71 -11.69 15.73
C ALA A 119 -4.20 -11.72 15.50
N LYS A 120 -3.53 -12.85 15.79
CA LYS A 120 -2.11 -13.01 15.49
C LYS A 120 -1.81 -13.02 13.98
N ALA A 121 -2.64 -13.69 13.18
CA ALA A 121 -2.53 -13.65 11.72
C ALA A 121 -2.76 -12.23 11.19
N ALA A 122 -3.77 -11.52 11.69
CA ALA A 122 -4.05 -10.13 11.33
C ALA A 122 -2.88 -9.18 11.67
N SER A 123 -2.25 -9.34 12.84
CA SER A 123 -1.05 -8.57 13.21
C SER A 123 0.09 -8.76 12.21
N LEU A 124 0.35 -9.99 11.77
CA LEU A 124 1.41 -10.26 10.79
C LEU A 124 1.04 -9.73 9.39
N ARG A 125 -0.23 -9.78 8.99
CA ARG A 125 -0.71 -9.17 7.74
C ARG A 125 -0.55 -7.66 7.76
N ARG A 126 -0.79 -7.01 8.91
CA ARG A 126 -0.50 -5.59 9.08
C ARG A 126 0.98 -5.30 8.89
N ASP A 127 1.87 -6.03 9.57
CA ASP A 127 3.33 -5.86 9.41
C ASP A 127 3.77 -6.05 7.94
N GLN A 128 3.13 -6.98 7.23
CA GLN A 128 3.35 -7.21 5.80
C GLN A 128 2.89 -6.03 4.94
N SER A 129 1.72 -5.46 5.24
CA SER A 129 1.21 -4.26 4.57
C SER A 129 2.12 -3.06 4.78
N LEU A 130 2.57 -2.82 6.02
CA LEU A 130 3.52 -1.74 6.35
C LEU A 130 4.82 -1.87 5.54
N SER A 131 5.39 -3.07 5.47
CA SER A 131 6.59 -3.35 4.68
C SER A 131 6.36 -3.12 3.18
N ALA A 132 5.19 -3.51 2.66
CA ALA A 132 4.82 -3.32 1.25
C ALA A 132 4.63 -1.83 0.91
N VAL A 133 3.98 -1.05 1.79
CA VAL A 133 3.81 0.40 1.62
C VAL A 133 5.16 1.10 1.65
N ALA A 134 6.05 0.75 2.58
CA ALA A 134 7.39 1.33 2.63
C ALA A 134 8.24 0.98 1.39
N GLY A 135 8.09 -0.24 0.85
CA GLY A 135 8.70 -0.62 -0.42
C GLY A 135 8.17 0.19 -1.61
N ARG A 136 6.84 0.37 -1.70
CA ARG A 136 6.22 1.20 -2.74
C ARG A 136 6.69 2.65 -2.66
N LEU A 137 6.78 3.20 -1.45
CA LEU A 137 7.31 4.55 -1.23
C LEU A 137 8.76 4.67 -1.71
N ALA A 138 9.61 3.68 -1.41
CA ALA A 138 11.01 3.67 -1.87
C ALA A 138 11.12 3.70 -3.41
N LEU A 139 10.28 2.92 -4.11
CA LEU A 139 10.24 2.92 -5.57
C LEU A 139 9.82 4.27 -6.15
N ILE A 140 8.75 4.87 -5.61
CA ILE A 140 8.24 6.16 -6.09
C ILE A 140 9.24 7.27 -5.80
N TYR A 141 9.92 7.23 -4.65
CA TYR A 141 11.01 8.15 -4.32
C TYR A 141 12.16 8.05 -5.32
N ALA A 142 12.63 6.84 -5.61
CA ALA A 142 13.71 6.61 -6.58
C ALA A 142 13.31 7.00 -8.02
N GLU A 143 12.04 6.81 -8.38
CA GLU A 143 11.51 7.25 -9.68
C GLU A 143 11.46 8.77 -9.79
N ALA A 144 11.05 9.47 -8.74
CA ALA A 144 11.11 10.94 -8.69
C ALA A 144 12.55 11.45 -8.77
N GLU A 145 13.48 10.82 -8.06
CA GLU A 145 14.92 11.13 -8.15
C GLU A 145 15.46 10.91 -9.56
N THR A 146 15.11 9.77 -10.18
CA THR A 146 15.49 9.43 -11.55
C THR A 146 14.98 10.45 -12.55
N SER A 147 13.71 10.84 -12.45
CA SER A 147 13.14 11.87 -13.34
C SER A 147 13.78 13.25 -13.12
N SER A 148 14.21 13.58 -11.91
CA SER A 148 14.98 14.81 -11.65
C SER A 148 16.33 14.78 -12.35
N LEU A 149 17.10 13.70 -12.18
CA LEU A 149 18.41 13.55 -12.82
C LEU A 149 18.30 13.51 -14.35
N GLN A 150 17.30 12.84 -14.90
CA GLN A 150 17.07 12.82 -16.35
C GLN A 150 16.76 14.21 -16.92
N HIS A 151 16.02 15.05 -16.18
CA HIS A 151 15.78 16.42 -16.57
C HIS A 151 17.07 17.26 -16.53
N GLU A 152 17.87 17.13 -15.47
CA GLU A 152 19.19 17.79 -15.38
C GLU A 152 20.10 17.40 -16.55
N LEU A 153 20.16 16.11 -16.88
CA LEU A 153 20.90 15.60 -18.03
C LEU A 153 20.36 16.13 -19.37
N ALA A 154 19.04 16.28 -19.52
CA ALA A 154 18.45 16.84 -20.73
C ALA A 154 18.76 18.34 -20.89
N VAL A 155 18.78 19.10 -19.79
CA VAL A 155 19.18 20.51 -19.79
C VAL A 155 20.67 20.66 -20.14
N GLU A 156 21.53 19.82 -19.58
CA GLU A 156 22.95 19.80 -19.94
C GLU A 156 23.16 19.41 -21.41
N ALA A 157 22.45 18.39 -21.90
CA ALA A 157 22.48 17.97 -23.30
C ALA A 157 22.04 19.09 -24.26
N LEU A 158 21.01 19.85 -23.90
CA LEU A 158 20.58 21.05 -24.64
C LEU A 158 21.70 22.10 -24.67
N SER A 159 22.35 22.37 -23.54
CA SER A 159 23.45 23.33 -23.46
C SER A 159 24.64 22.92 -24.34
N LEU A 160 25.05 21.65 -24.29
CA LEU A 160 26.10 21.10 -25.16
C LEU A 160 25.70 21.21 -26.64
N THR A 161 24.44 20.92 -26.96
CA THR A 161 23.94 20.98 -28.33
C THR A 161 23.93 22.40 -28.89
N GLN A 162 23.57 23.39 -28.07
CA GLN A 162 23.66 24.80 -28.42
C GLN A 162 25.12 25.23 -28.65
N ALA A 163 26.04 24.83 -27.77
CA ALA A 163 27.46 25.15 -27.92
C ALA A 163 28.11 24.50 -29.16
N ASP A 164 27.68 23.29 -29.56
CA ASP A 164 28.08 22.66 -30.82
C ASP A 164 27.48 23.43 -32.03
N ALA A 165 26.20 23.82 -31.95
CA ALA A 165 25.52 24.54 -33.02
C ALA A 165 26.12 25.94 -33.27
N ASP A 166 26.45 26.68 -32.21
CA ASP A 166 27.10 27.99 -32.31
C ASP A 166 28.47 27.89 -33.01
N ALA A 167 29.24 26.84 -32.72
CA ALA A 167 30.52 26.58 -33.37
C ALA A 167 30.35 26.29 -34.88
N VAL A 168 29.35 25.48 -35.25
CA VAL A 168 29.01 25.21 -36.66
C VAL A 168 28.57 26.48 -37.37
N MET A 169 27.72 27.30 -36.74
CA MET A 169 27.27 28.58 -37.31
C MET A 169 28.41 29.57 -37.50
N ALA A 170 29.42 29.59 -36.63
CA ALA A 170 30.63 30.38 -36.83
C ALA A 170 31.43 29.92 -38.06
N LEU A 171 31.54 28.61 -38.32
CA LEU A 171 32.20 28.07 -39.51
C LEU A 171 31.44 28.39 -40.79
N VAL A 172 30.09 28.32 -40.78
CA VAL A 172 29.24 28.72 -41.91
C VAL A 172 29.43 30.21 -42.22
N LYS A 173 29.41 31.09 -41.21
CA LYS A 173 29.66 32.55 -41.38
C LYS A 173 31.05 32.84 -41.94
N ALA A 174 32.03 32.01 -41.62
CA ALA A 174 33.39 32.10 -42.17
C ALA A 174 33.55 31.48 -43.57
N GLY A 175 32.48 30.92 -44.16
CA GLY A 175 32.50 30.26 -45.47
C GLY A 175 33.25 28.92 -45.48
N ARG A 176 33.48 28.32 -44.29
CA ARG A 176 34.26 27.08 -44.12
C ARG A 176 33.39 25.83 -44.02
N GLU A 177 32.06 25.99 -44.00
CA GLU A 177 31.08 24.92 -43.87
C GLU A 177 29.80 25.30 -44.65
N ALA A 178 29.02 24.30 -45.08
CA ALA A 178 27.80 24.52 -45.86
C ALA A 178 26.62 25.04 -45.01
N GLU A 179 25.78 25.92 -45.56
CA GLU A 179 24.56 26.42 -44.87
C GLU A 179 23.64 25.28 -44.40
N LEU A 180 23.57 24.18 -45.15
CA LEU A 180 22.85 22.96 -44.78
C LEU A 180 23.24 22.47 -43.37
N ARG A 181 24.52 22.56 -43.00
CA ARG A 181 25.02 22.13 -41.68
C ARG A 181 24.55 23.05 -40.55
N GLY A 182 24.42 24.35 -40.83
CA GLY A 182 23.83 25.31 -39.90
C GLY A 182 22.36 24.99 -39.60
N VAL A 183 21.57 24.79 -40.65
CA VAL A 183 20.15 24.41 -40.51
C VAL A 183 19.98 23.08 -39.77
N GLN A 184 20.84 22.09 -40.04
CA GLN A 184 20.85 20.82 -39.31
C GLN A 184 21.15 21.02 -37.81
N ALA A 185 22.12 21.88 -37.48
CA ALA A 185 22.48 22.16 -36.09
C ALA A 185 21.35 22.88 -35.33
N GLU A 186 20.67 23.85 -35.96
CA GLU A 186 19.49 24.49 -35.38
C GLU A 186 18.36 23.49 -35.12
N SER A 187 18.09 22.58 -36.06
CA SER A 187 17.10 21.51 -35.87
C SER A 187 17.45 20.58 -34.70
N GLU A 188 18.73 20.33 -34.44
CA GLU A 188 19.17 19.52 -33.30
C GLU A 188 18.95 20.24 -31.95
N VAL A 189 19.17 21.56 -31.91
CA VAL A 189 18.87 22.38 -30.72
C VAL A 189 17.38 22.33 -30.38
N GLU A 190 16.50 22.46 -31.37
CA GLU A 190 15.06 22.38 -31.13
C GLU A 190 14.61 20.98 -30.69
N ALA A 191 15.23 19.91 -31.23
CA ALA A 191 14.99 18.55 -30.76
C ALA A 191 15.45 18.35 -29.30
N ALA A 192 16.62 18.87 -28.93
CA ALA A 192 17.10 18.81 -27.55
C ALA A 192 16.23 19.64 -26.59
N ARG A 193 15.69 20.78 -27.04
CA ARG A 193 14.75 21.60 -26.26
C ARG A 193 13.46 20.83 -25.98
N ALA A 194 12.90 20.16 -26.98
CA ALA A 194 11.71 19.33 -26.81
C ALA A 194 11.93 18.21 -25.76
N VAL A 195 13.10 17.58 -25.73
CA VAL A 195 13.46 16.57 -24.72
C VAL A 195 13.59 17.20 -23.31
N ALA A 196 14.16 18.39 -23.20
CA ALA A 196 14.23 19.11 -21.92
C ALA A 196 12.83 19.47 -21.38
N ASP A 197 11.92 19.91 -22.24
CA ASP A 197 10.54 20.22 -21.89
C ASP A 197 9.75 18.95 -21.50
N GLU A 198 9.94 17.84 -22.22
CA GLU A 198 9.33 16.55 -21.89
C GLU A 198 9.81 16.01 -20.53
N THR A 199 11.12 16.01 -20.30
CA THR A 199 11.70 15.55 -19.03
C THR A 199 11.28 16.43 -17.85
N LEU A 200 11.07 17.73 -18.06
CA LEU A 200 10.49 18.62 -17.06
C LEU A 200 9.07 18.20 -16.69
N ALA A 201 8.23 17.88 -17.68
CA ALA A 201 6.88 17.40 -17.45
C ALA A 201 6.88 16.05 -16.70
N ASN A 202 7.76 15.11 -17.08
CA ASN A 202 7.92 13.82 -16.43
C ASN A 202 8.37 13.96 -14.96
N ARG A 203 9.34 14.84 -14.69
CA ARG A 203 9.79 15.20 -13.35
C ARG A 203 8.66 15.75 -12.50
N ASN A 204 7.89 16.70 -13.02
CA ASN A 204 6.76 17.29 -12.30
C ASN A 204 5.68 16.23 -11.98
N ALA A 205 5.40 15.33 -12.91
CA ALA A 205 4.47 14.23 -12.69
C ALA A 205 4.99 13.22 -11.65
N ALA A 206 6.29 12.93 -11.63
CA ALA A 206 6.89 12.04 -10.64
C ALA A 206 6.85 12.64 -9.23
N PHE A 207 7.14 13.95 -9.08
CA PHE A 207 7.01 14.64 -7.81
C PHE A 207 5.57 14.72 -7.31
N ALA A 208 4.59 14.95 -8.19
CA ALA A 208 3.19 14.92 -7.82
C ALA A 208 2.76 13.54 -7.28
N ARG A 209 3.25 12.44 -7.89
CA ARG A 209 3.01 11.07 -7.38
C ARG A 209 3.68 10.83 -6.04
N LEU A 210 4.91 11.31 -5.84
CA LEU A 210 5.61 11.21 -4.56
C LEU A 210 4.84 11.95 -3.46
N ALA A 211 4.44 13.21 -3.70
CA ALA A 211 3.67 14.00 -2.75
C ALA A 211 2.35 13.30 -2.37
N ALA A 212 1.64 12.72 -3.34
CA ALA A 212 0.40 11.99 -3.08
C ALA A 212 0.61 10.74 -2.21
N VAL A 213 1.65 9.94 -2.46
CA VAL A 213 1.90 8.71 -1.69
C VAL A 213 2.49 9.00 -0.30
N ALA A 214 3.31 10.04 -0.20
CA ALA A 214 3.87 10.50 1.07
C ALA A 214 2.89 11.39 1.88
N ASN A 215 1.68 11.62 1.38
CA ASN A 215 0.67 12.49 1.99
C ASN A 215 1.21 13.89 2.32
N LEU A 216 2.01 14.45 1.42
CA LEU A 216 2.60 15.78 1.56
C LEU A 216 1.61 16.83 1.03
N THR A 217 1.34 17.84 1.85
CA THR A 217 0.48 18.98 1.48
C THR A 217 1.22 20.03 0.65
N GLU A 218 2.54 20.08 0.77
CA GLU A 218 3.39 21.01 0.02
C GLU A 218 3.98 20.33 -1.23
N PRO A 219 4.08 21.06 -2.37
CA PRO A 219 4.65 20.51 -3.59
C PRO A 219 6.16 20.30 -3.42
N VAL A 220 6.59 19.08 -3.72
CA VAL A 220 8.01 18.69 -3.73
C VAL A 220 8.65 19.08 -5.06
N THR A 221 9.85 19.65 -5.01
CA THR A 221 10.56 20.09 -6.22
C THR A 221 12.02 19.64 -6.29
N SER A 222 12.62 19.10 -5.24
CA SER A 222 13.97 18.51 -5.31
C SER A 222 14.10 17.30 -4.39
N ILE A 223 15.14 16.50 -4.60
CA ILE A 223 15.54 15.39 -3.74
C ILE A 223 16.99 15.62 -3.37
N ASP A 224 17.24 15.91 -2.09
CA ASP A 224 18.59 16.20 -1.59
C ASP A 224 19.27 14.93 -1.04
N THR A 225 18.47 13.97 -0.56
CA THR A 225 18.97 12.71 -0.02
C THR A 225 18.79 11.59 -1.04
N SER A 226 19.87 11.23 -1.74
CA SER A 226 19.82 10.20 -2.77
C SER A 226 19.49 8.82 -2.20
N LEU A 227 18.52 8.15 -2.83
CA LEU A 227 18.28 6.71 -2.68
C LEU A 227 19.04 5.93 -3.75
N LEU A 228 19.21 6.52 -4.94
CA LEU A 228 19.93 5.92 -6.08
C LEU A 228 21.40 5.64 -5.77
N ASP A 229 22.08 6.47 -4.98
CA ASP A 229 23.50 6.32 -4.66
C ASP A 229 23.78 5.38 -3.49
N ARG A 230 22.73 4.89 -2.82
CA ARG A 230 22.89 3.97 -1.70
C ARG A 230 23.40 2.61 -2.17
N THR A 231 24.39 2.10 -1.45
CA THR A 231 24.84 0.71 -1.61
C THR A 231 23.88 -0.20 -0.85
N PRO A 232 23.23 -1.17 -1.52
CA PRO A 232 22.41 -2.16 -0.83
C PRO A 232 23.24 -2.90 0.22
N LYS A 233 22.76 -2.97 1.46
CA LYS A 233 23.43 -3.75 2.51
C LYS A 233 23.36 -5.23 2.12
N PRO A 234 24.47 -5.99 2.18
CA PRO A 234 24.44 -7.42 1.91
C PRO A 234 23.48 -8.09 2.89
N PHE A 235 22.62 -8.93 2.35
CA PHE A 235 21.63 -9.63 3.15
C PHE A 235 22.31 -10.74 3.99
N MET A 236 22.05 -10.74 5.30
CA MET A 236 22.34 -11.88 6.17
C MET A 236 21.03 -12.53 6.59
N SER A 237 20.92 -13.84 6.37
CA SER A 237 19.77 -14.63 6.80
C SER A 237 19.82 -14.79 8.31
N ASP A 238 18.90 -14.17 9.03
CA ASP A 238 18.79 -14.33 10.49
C ASP A 238 18.15 -15.67 10.90
N GLY A 239 17.96 -16.59 9.96
CA GLY A 239 17.32 -17.90 10.19
C GLY A 239 15.81 -17.85 10.40
N VAL A 240 15.20 -16.65 10.37
CA VAL A 240 13.75 -16.44 10.50
C VAL A 240 13.06 -16.65 9.15
N ASN A 241 11.91 -17.32 9.14
CA ASN A 241 11.08 -17.47 7.95
C ASN A 241 10.64 -16.09 7.40
N PRO A 242 10.59 -15.92 6.07
CA PRO A 242 10.00 -14.74 5.43
C PRO A 242 8.63 -14.37 6.00
N LEU A 243 8.32 -13.08 6.08
CA LEU A 243 7.08 -12.60 6.71
C LEU A 243 5.81 -13.20 6.06
N GLY A 244 5.79 -13.36 4.74
CA GLY A 244 4.67 -14.02 4.05
C GLY A 244 4.48 -15.48 4.48
N VAL A 245 5.56 -16.21 4.75
CA VAL A 245 5.50 -17.58 5.29
C VAL A 245 4.97 -17.57 6.72
N ARG A 246 5.40 -16.61 7.55
CA ARG A 246 4.91 -16.46 8.93
C ARG A 246 3.42 -16.13 8.99
N VAL A 247 2.93 -15.31 8.07
CA VAL A 247 1.48 -15.04 7.91
C VAL A 247 0.74 -16.34 7.63
N ALA A 248 1.18 -17.12 6.64
CA ALA A 248 0.55 -18.39 6.30
C ALA A 248 0.63 -19.43 7.43
N GLU A 249 1.72 -19.45 8.22
CA GLU A 249 1.83 -20.29 9.43
C GLU A 249 0.80 -19.90 10.49
N ALA A 250 0.58 -18.59 10.70
CA ALA A 250 -0.43 -18.09 11.62
C ALA A 250 -1.87 -18.36 11.13
N GLU A 251 -2.13 -18.24 9.83
CA GLU A 251 -3.42 -18.58 9.21
C GLU A 251 -3.74 -20.07 9.35
N LEU A 252 -2.76 -20.96 9.11
CA LEU A 252 -2.92 -22.39 9.33
C LEU A 252 -3.21 -22.71 10.80
N ALA A 253 -2.52 -22.02 11.72
CA ALA A 253 -2.78 -22.16 13.15
C ALA A 253 -4.21 -21.73 13.50
N ALA A 254 -4.69 -20.59 12.97
CA ALA A 254 -6.05 -20.11 13.17
C ALA A 254 -7.10 -21.09 12.62
N ALA A 255 -6.92 -21.59 11.39
CA ALA A 255 -7.80 -22.60 10.79
C ALA A 255 -7.85 -23.89 11.63
N GLY A 256 -6.72 -24.35 12.16
CA GLY A 256 -6.65 -25.49 13.06
C GLY A 256 -7.41 -25.29 14.37
N ARG A 257 -7.35 -24.08 14.95
CA ARG A 257 -8.14 -23.72 16.15
C ARG A 257 -9.64 -23.64 15.83
N TYR A 258 -10.00 -23.11 14.68
CA TYR A 258 -11.38 -23.01 14.23
C TYR A 258 -12.06 -24.38 14.05
N VAL A 259 -11.33 -25.39 13.53
CA VAL A 259 -11.80 -26.79 13.49
C VAL A 259 -12.18 -27.30 14.87
N ASN A 260 -11.45 -26.91 15.93
CA ASN A 260 -11.77 -27.32 17.29
C ASN A 260 -13.05 -26.63 17.81
N VAL A 261 -13.29 -25.37 17.44
CA VAL A 261 -14.56 -24.67 17.75
C VAL A 261 -15.74 -25.44 17.17
N GLU A 262 -15.69 -25.81 15.89
CA GLU A 262 -16.79 -26.55 15.24
C GLU A 262 -17.00 -27.95 15.84
N ARG A 263 -15.92 -28.61 16.28
CA ARG A 263 -16.03 -29.90 17.01
C ARG A 263 -16.73 -29.75 18.35
N LEU A 264 -16.49 -28.66 19.06
CA LEU A 264 -17.11 -28.41 20.37
C LEU A 264 -18.55 -27.90 20.26
N ARG A 265 -18.93 -27.27 19.14
CA ARG A 265 -20.34 -26.96 18.82
C ARG A 265 -21.18 -28.21 18.58
N ALA A 266 -20.57 -29.34 18.25
CA ALA A 266 -21.25 -30.63 18.14
C ALA A 266 -21.48 -31.33 19.49
N ARG A 267 -21.04 -30.73 20.62
CA ARG A 267 -21.30 -31.23 21.97
C ARG A 267 -22.63 -30.68 22.51
N PRO A 268 -23.30 -31.38 23.44
CA PRO A 268 -24.51 -30.87 24.06
C PRO A 268 -24.27 -29.51 24.73
N ASP A 269 -25.21 -28.59 24.51
CA ASP A 269 -25.25 -27.29 25.16
C ASP A 269 -26.05 -27.39 26.46
N VAL A 270 -25.58 -26.74 27.53
CA VAL A 270 -26.16 -26.85 28.87
C VAL A 270 -26.41 -25.45 29.40
N SER A 271 -27.62 -25.20 29.92
CA SER A 271 -27.93 -23.99 30.66
C SER A 271 -28.45 -24.33 32.05
N ALA A 272 -28.20 -23.43 33.00
CA ALA A 272 -28.78 -23.49 34.34
C ALA A 272 -29.73 -22.32 34.52
N SER A 273 -30.91 -22.58 35.08
CA SER A 273 -31.91 -21.57 35.38
C SER A 273 -32.28 -21.54 36.86
N LEU A 274 -32.59 -20.33 37.33
CA LEU A 274 -33.18 -20.09 38.63
C LEU A 274 -34.45 -19.27 38.42
N GLY A 275 -35.55 -19.66 39.06
CA GLY A 275 -36.83 -18.98 38.95
C GLY A 275 -37.54 -18.80 40.28
N VAL A 276 -38.42 -17.81 40.33
CA VAL A 276 -39.39 -17.60 41.39
C VAL A 276 -40.78 -17.50 40.77
N THR A 277 -41.71 -18.31 41.26
CA THR A 277 -43.11 -18.34 40.80
C THR A 277 -44.01 -17.84 41.91
N ARG A 278 -44.85 -16.85 41.60
CA ARG A 278 -45.93 -16.35 42.46
C ARG A 278 -47.22 -17.04 42.06
N TYR A 279 -47.84 -17.73 43.00
CA TYR A 279 -49.17 -18.33 42.84
C TYR A 279 -50.20 -17.40 43.46
N GLU A 280 -51.08 -16.80 42.65
CA GLU A 280 -52.12 -15.91 43.18
C GLU A 280 -53.21 -16.69 43.91
N GLU A 281 -53.51 -17.92 43.49
CA GLU A 281 -54.54 -18.79 44.11
C GLU A 281 -54.27 -19.08 45.59
N TYR A 282 -52.98 -19.19 45.96
CA TYR A 282 -52.54 -19.52 47.32
C TYR A 282 -51.78 -18.39 48.01
N GLU A 283 -51.71 -17.21 47.38
CA GLU A 283 -50.89 -16.07 47.79
C GLU A 283 -49.44 -16.45 48.17
N SER A 284 -48.86 -17.45 47.50
CA SER A 284 -47.58 -18.08 47.89
C SER A 284 -46.49 -17.89 46.84
N GLN A 285 -45.24 -18.20 47.21
CA GLN A 285 -44.10 -18.16 46.29
C GLN A 285 -43.33 -19.48 46.35
N ALA A 286 -42.87 -19.95 45.20
CA ALA A 286 -41.98 -21.10 45.10
C ALA A 286 -40.71 -20.73 44.33
N PHE A 287 -39.60 -21.36 44.71
CA PHE A 287 -38.34 -21.27 43.97
C PHE A 287 -38.16 -22.50 43.10
N SER A 288 -37.68 -22.30 41.88
CA SER A 288 -37.35 -23.37 40.95
C SER A 288 -35.88 -23.28 40.54
N PHE A 289 -35.24 -24.44 40.38
CA PHE A 289 -33.94 -24.55 39.71
C PHE A 289 -34.10 -25.52 38.55
N GLY A 290 -33.46 -25.22 37.42
CA GLY A 290 -33.53 -26.04 36.23
C GLY A 290 -32.15 -26.23 35.60
N ILE A 291 -31.96 -27.38 34.98
CA ILE A 291 -30.85 -27.62 34.05
C ILE A 291 -31.49 -28.01 32.73
N SER A 292 -31.17 -27.28 31.67
CA SER A 292 -31.60 -27.62 30.31
C SER A 292 -30.40 -28.11 29.52
N VAL A 293 -30.57 -29.19 28.76
CA VAL A 293 -29.52 -29.77 27.92
C VAL A 293 -30.07 -29.94 26.51
N SER A 294 -29.45 -29.26 25.54
CA SER A 294 -29.74 -29.45 24.12
C SER A 294 -28.84 -30.56 23.56
N VAL A 295 -29.43 -31.70 23.21
CA VAL A 295 -28.69 -32.87 22.71
C VAL A 295 -28.76 -32.93 21.17
N PRO A 296 -27.63 -32.82 20.44
CA PRO A 296 -27.61 -32.83 18.98
C PRO A 296 -27.84 -34.25 18.42
N LEU A 297 -29.11 -34.63 18.25
CA LEU A 297 -29.48 -35.94 17.69
C LEU A 297 -29.39 -35.96 16.17
N PHE A 298 -29.96 -34.93 15.52
CA PHE A 298 -30.05 -34.80 14.07
C PHE A 298 -28.92 -33.94 13.50
N ASP A 299 -28.76 -32.71 13.99
CA ASP A 299 -27.67 -31.83 13.59
C ASP A 299 -26.46 -32.02 14.50
N ARG A 300 -25.52 -32.86 14.05
CA ARG A 300 -24.23 -33.11 14.73
C ARG A 300 -23.11 -32.20 14.22
N ASN A 301 -23.45 -31.08 13.56
CA ASN A 301 -22.52 -30.13 12.96
C ASN A 301 -21.50 -30.75 11.98
N LYS A 302 -21.83 -31.90 11.36
CA LYS A 302 -20.89 -32.64 10.50
C LYS A 302 -20.44 -31.81 9.28
N GLY A 303 -21.36 -31.02 8.73
CA GLY A 303 -21.10 -30.13 7.59
C GLY A 303 -20.07 -29.05 7.91
N ALA A 304 -20.27 -28.29 8.99
CA ALA A 304 -19.34 -27.23 9.38
C ALA A 304 -17.96 -27.78 9.79
N ILE A 305 -17.91 -28.94 10.47
CA ILE A 305 -16.64 -29.61 10.78
C ILE A 305 -15.92 -30.02 9.49
N SER A 306 -16.65 -30.54 8.50
CA SER A 306 -16.06 -30.91 7.21
C SER A 306 -15.55 -29.69 6.45
N ALA A 307 -16.29 -28.58 6.44
CA ALA A 307 -15.89 -27.32 5.84
C ALA A 307 -14.63 -26.75 6.50
N ALA A 308 -14.60 -26.63 7.83
CA ALA A 308 -13.44 -26.15 8.58
C ALA A 308 -12.18 -27.03 8.35
N ARG A 309 -12.35 -28.35 8.23
CA ARG A 309 -11.23 -29.26 7.87
C ARG A 309 -10.74 -29.05 6.45
N ALA A 310 -11.64 -28.77 5.51
CA ALA A 310 -11.25 -28.46 4.14
C ALA A 310 -10.49 -27.13 4.06
N GLU A 311 -10.94 -26.10 4.78
CA GLU A 311 -10.24 -24.81 4.91
C GLU A 311 -8.86 -24.96 5.56
N GLN A 312 -8.73 -25.79 6.61
CA GLN A 312 -7.43 -26.10 7.21
C GLN A 312 -6.47 -26.74 6.20
N ARG A 313 -6.93 -27.74 5.42
CA ARG A 313 -6.11 -28.37 4.37
C ARG A 313 -5.73 -27.39 3.26
N ALA A 314 -6.62 -26.46 2.91
CA ALA A 314 -6.32 -25.41 1.95
C ALA A 314 -5.24 -24.46 2.49
N ALA A 315 -5.29 -24.08 3.77
CA ALA A 315 -4.24 -23.29 4.42
C ALA A 315 -2.90 -24.03 4.48
N GLU A 316 -2.91 -25.34 4.73
CA GLU A 316 -1.71 -26.19 4.72
C GLU A 316 -1.06 -26.26 3.33
N ALA A 317 -1.86 -26.46 2.29
CA ALA A 317 -1.39 -26.45 0.91
C ALA A 317 -0.82 -25.08 0.49
N ARG A 318 -1.48 -23.96 0.88
CA ARG A 318 -0.96 -22.61 0.66
C ARG A 318 0.38 -22.40 1.34
N LEU A 319 0.53 -22.82 2.59
CA LEU A 319 1.80 -22.72 3.32
C LEU A 319 2.91 -23.50 2.62
N ALA A 320 2.61 -24.72 2.13
CA ALA A 320 3.58 -25.53 1.40
C ALA A 320 4.04 -24.83 0.10
N SER A 321 3.11 -24.27 -0.68
CA SER A 321 3.41 -23.49 -1.89
C SER A 321 4.28 -22.28 -1.58
N LEU A 322 3.86 -21.46 -0.60
CA LEU A 322 4.57 -20.25 -0.19
C LEU A 322 5.99 -20.55 0.32
N LYS A 323 6.22 -21.69 0.97
CA LYS A 323 7.58 -22.10 1.39
C LYS A 323 8.49 -22.43 0.20
N LEU A 324 7.95 -22.97 -0.88
CA LEU A 324 8.70 -23.25 -2.11
C LEU A 324 8.96 -21.96 -2.89
N GLU A 325 7.91 -21.16 -3.10
CA GLU A 325 7.97 -19.86 -3.77
C GLU A 325 8.93 -18.92 -3.06
N ALA A 326 8.81 -18.74 -1.74
CA ALA A 326 9.69 -17.83 -1.00
C ALA A 326 11.18 -18.20 -1.10
N ARG A 327 11.53 -19.49 -1.26
CA ARG A 327 12.93 -19.90 -1.49
C ARG A 327 13.38 -19.55 -2.92
N ALA A 328 12.53 -19.84 -3.91
CA ALA A 328 12.81 -19.56 -5.31
C ALA A 328 12.92 -18.05 -5.56
N ASP A 329 11.92 -17.28 -5.12
CA ASP A 329 11.84 -15.83 -5.27
C ASP A 329 13.02 -15.15 -4.62
N ARG A 330 13.42 -15.59 -3.41
CA ARG A 330 14.61 -15.04 -2.74
C ARG A 330 15.89 -15.31 -3.52
N SER A 331 16.08 -16.53 -4.02
CA SER A 331 17.25 -16.87 -4.82
C SER A 331 17.29 -16.05 -6.11
N ALA A 332 16.13 -15.85 -6.75
CA ALA A 332 16.01 -15.03 -7.94
C ALA A 332 16.29 -13.55 -7.64
N ALA A 333 15.70 -12.99 -6.59
CA ALA A 333 15.90 -11.59 -6.19
C ALA A 333 17.36 -11.30 -5.82
N GLN A 334 18.04 -12.23 -5.14
CA GLN A 334 19.47 -12.11 -4.84
C GLN A 334 20.32 -12.06 -6.13
N ALA A 335 20.07 -12.98 -7.07
CA ALA A 335 20.78 -12.99 -8.34
C ALA A 335 20.51 -11.71 -9.17
N GLN A 336 19.27 -11.21 -9.15
CA GLN A 336 18.90 -9.95 -9.81
C GLN A 336 19.57 -8.73 -9.17
N LEU A 337 19.69 -8.70 -7.84
CA LEU A 337 20.39 -7.64 -7.13
C LEU A 337 21.89 -7.65 -7.46
N GLU A 338 22.52 -8.81 -7.46
CA GLU A 338 23.94 -8.96 -7.86
C GLU A 338 24.18 -8.49 -9.30
N ALA A 339 23.30 -8.90 -10.22
CA ALA A 339 23.35 -8.47 -11.62
C ALA A 339 23.13 -6.95 -11.76
N ALA A 340 22.19 -6.36 -11.01
CA ALA A 340 21.94 -4.93 -11.02
C ALA A 340 23.14 -4.14 -10.49
N VAL A 341 23.77 -4.59 -9.39
CA VAL A 341 24.99 -3.99 -8.84
C VAL A 341 26.15 -4.03 -9.84
N ALA A 342 26.36 -5.18 -10.50
CA ALA A 342 27.38 -5.33 -11.53
C ALA A 342 27.10 -4.42 -12.73
N ARG A 343 25.83 -4.31 -13.15
CA ARG A 343 25.39 -3.41 -14.23
C ARG A 343 25.64 -1.95 -13.89
N THR A 344 25.28 -1.49 -12.70
CA THR A 344 25.55 -0.10 -12.27
C THR A 344 27.05 0.20 -12.36
N ARG A 345 27.91 -0.68 -11.85
CA ARG A 345 29.37 -0.50 -11.92
C ARG A 345 29.89 -0.42 -13.35
N ALA A 346 29.34 -1.23 -14.26
CA ALA A 346 29.71 -1.21 -15.67
C ALA A 346 29.22 0.08 -16.36
N ALA A 347 27.99 0.52 -16.07
CA ALA A 347 27.42 1.75 -16.60
C ALA A 347 28.21 2.98 -16.15
N ASP A 348 28.59 3.06 -14.87
CA ASP A 348 29.41 4.17 -14.34
C ASP A 348 30.78 4.26 -15.05
N LYS A 349 31.43 3.12 -15.29
CA LYS A 349 32.68 3.08 -16.10
C LYS A 349 32.44 3.50 -17.55
N GLY A 350 31.30 3.14 -18.12
CA GLY A 350 30.88 3.55 -19.46
C GLY A 350 30.71 5.06 -19.58
N VAL A 351 30.14 5.72 -18.56
CA VAL A 351 30.05 7.19 -18.50
C VAL A 351 31.43 7.82 -18.53
N THR A 352 32.37 7.37 -17.68
CA THR A 352 33.74 7.91 -17.67
C THR A 352 34.43 7.78 -19.04
N ALA A 353 34.27 6.65 -19.72
CA ALA A 353 34.83 6.45 -21.05
C ALA A 353 34.19 7.36 -22.11
N ALA A 354 32.86 7.53 -22.07
CA ALA A 354 32.14 8.38 -23.00
C ALA A 354 32.43 9.88 -22.79
N GLU A 355 32.65 10.30 -21.54
CA GLU A 355 33.06 11.68 -21.21
C GLU A 355 34.43 12.01 -21.79
N GLU A 356 35.39 11.10 -21.65
CA GLU A 356 36.73 11.28 -22.22
C GLU A 356 36.68 11.24 -23.76
N ALA A 357 35.88 10.35 -24.34
CA ALA A 357 35.67 10.30 -25.79
C ALA A 357 35.08 11.62 -26.33
N TYR A 358 34.06 12.18 -25.68
CA TYR A 358 33.48 13.47 -26.08
C TYR A 358 34.48 14.62 -25.92
N ARG A 359 35.25 14.65 -24.83
CA ARG A 359 36.30 15.66 -24.61
C ARG A 359 37.35 15.64 -25.73
N LEU A 360 37.84 14.46 -26.10
CA LEU A 360 38.82 14.30 -27.18
C LEU A 360 38.21 14.64 -28.54
N ALA A 361 36.98 14.21 -28.80
CA ALA A 361 36.26 14.51 -30.04
C ALA A 361 36.04 16.01 -30.22
N ARG A 362 35.70 16.75 -29.15
CA ARG A 362 35.53 18.20 -29.20
C ARG A 362 36.83 18.91 -29.58
N VAL A 363 37.95 18.56 -28.95
CA VAL A 363 39.28 19.09 -29.31
C VAL A 363 39.63 18.76 -30.76
N GLY A 364 39.31 17.54 -31.21
CA GLY A 364 39.51 17.12 -32.60
C GLY A 364 38.65 17.90 -33.60
N PHE A 365 37.40 18.19 -33.25
CA PHE A 365 36.47 18.98 -34.07
C PHE A 365 36.95 20.43 -34.19
N ASP A 366 37.35 21.06 -33.08
CA ASP A 366 37.90 22.41 -33.07
C ASP A 366 39.19 22.52 -33.90
N ALA A 367 39.98 21.43 -33.96
CA ALA A 367 41.16 21.32 -34.81
C ALA A 367 40.87 20.91 -36.27
N GLY A 368 39.60 20.70 -36.64
CA GLY A 368 39.18 20.26 -37.98
C GLY A 368 39.56 18.82 -38.33
N ARG A 369 39.89 17.99 -37.35
CA ARG A 369 40.29 16.58 -37.52
C ARG A 369 39.15 15.57 -37.32
N ILE A 370 38.08 15.98 -36.65
CA ILE A 370 36.86 15.20 -36.42
C ILE A 370 35.71 15.90 -37.13
N SER A 371 34.84 15.12 -37.78
CA SER A 371 33.67 15.68 -38.49
C SER A 371 32.54 16.04 -37.53
N GLN A 372 31.65 16.96 -37.92
CA GLN A 372 30.44 17.29 -37.13
C GLN A 372 29.58 16.05 -36.87
N LEU A 373 29.46 15.14 -37.85
CA LEU A 373 28.67 13.92 -37.72
C LEU A 373 29.24 12.99 -36.65
N GLU A 374 30.57 12.88 -36.59
CA GLU A 374 31.27 12.06 -35.61
C GLU A 374 31.18 12.67 -34.20
N LEU A 375 31.36 14.00 -34.06
CA LEU A 375 31.15 14.69 -32.78
C LEU A 375 29.73 14.49 -32.26
N ARG A 376 28.72 14.60 -33.14
CA ARG A 376 27.31 14.35 -32.81
C ARG A 376 27.10 12.92 -32.33
N SER A 377 27.67 11.93 -33.02
CA SER A 377 27.54 10.52 -32.62
C SER A 377 28.11 10.32 -31.22
N ILE A 378 29.33 10.82 -30.97
CA ILE A 378 30.01 10.67 -29.68
C ILE A 378 29.26 11.39 -28.55
N ARG A 379 28.68 12.58 -28.81
CA ARG A 379 27.79 13.27 -27.87
C ARG A 379 26.54 12.44 -27.55
N SER A 380 25.92 11.86 -28.58
CA SER A 380 24.75 10.98 -28.41
C SER A 380 25.11 9.77 -27.54
N ASP A 381 26.30 9.18 -27.74
CA ASP A 381 26.79 8.06 -26.93
C ASP A 381 27.03 8.47 -25.46
N LEU A 382 27.54 9.68 -25.21
CA LEU A 382 27.69 10.23 -23.85
C LEU A 382 26.34 10.41 -23.15
N ILE A 383 25.37 11.04 -23.82
CA ILE A 383 24.01 11.24 -23.27
C ILE A 383 23.36 9.88 -22.98
N ALA A 384 23.48 8.92 -23.90
CA ALA A 384 22.96 7.56 -23.72
C ALA A 384 23.64 6.83 -22.54
N ALA A 385 24.97 6.96 -22.39
CA ALA A 385 25.72 6.36 -21.29
C ALA A 385 25.27 6.93 -19.93
N ARG A 386 25.08 8.25 -19.82
CA ARG A 386 24.60 8.90 -18.59
C ARG A 386 23.18 8.46 -18.23
N ASN A 387 22.26 8.44 -19.18
CA ASN A 387 20.91 7.92 -18.97
C ASN A 387 20.93 6.45 -18.53
N THR A 388 21.77 5.61 -19.16
CA THR A 388 21.94 4.20 -18.79
C THR A 388 22.46 4.03 -17.37
N SER A 389 23.35 4.91 -16.89
CA SER A 389 23.83 4.88 -15.51
C SER A 389 22.69 5.17 -14.52
N VAL A 390 21.90 6.23 -14.76
CA VAL A 390 20.75 6.57 -13.91
C VAL A 390 19.73 5.42 -13.87
N GLU A 391 19.36 4.86 -15.02
CA GLU A 391 18.44 3.72 -15.11
C GLU A 391 18.99 2.47 -14.40
N SER A 392 20.30 2.23 -14.50
CA SER A 392 20.95 1.11 -13.83
C SER A 392 20.94 1.27 -12.31
N ARG A 393 21.01 2.49 -11.78
CA ARG A 393 20.84 2.77 -10.34
C ARG A 393 19.39 2.55 -9.90
N LEU A 394 18.41 2.98 -10.69
CA LEU A 394 17.00 2.71 -10.41
C LEU A 394 16.70 1.21 -10.41
N ALA A 395 17.24 0.46 -11.36
CA ALA A 395 17.12 -1.00 -11.40
C ALA A 395 17.73 -1.67 -10.16
N ARG A 396 18.86 -1.16 -9.66
CA ARG A 396 19.46 -1.62 -8.40
C ARG A 396 18.56 -1.34 -7.19
N VAL A 397 17.95 -0.16 -7.10
CA VAL A 397 16.97 0.15 -6.05
C VAL A 397 15.77 -0.79 -6.12
N ARG A 398 15.22 -1.02 -7.32
CA ARG A 398 14.11 -1.97 -7.53
C ARG A 398 14.44 -3.39 -7.04
N ALA A 399 15.63 -3.89 -7.39
CA ALA A 399 16.08 -5.20 -6.93
C ALA A 399 16.27 -5.26 -5.40
N ALA A 400 16.79 -4.19 -4.79
CA ALA A 400 16.96 -4.10 -3.34
C ALA A 400 15.62 -4.05 -2.60
N VAL A 401 14.65 -3.29 -3.10
CA VAL A 401 13.29 -3.22 -2.56
C VAL A 401 12.58 -4.57 -2.66
N GLU A 402 12.72 -5.28 -3.78
CA GLU A 402 12.09 -6.59 -3.95
C GLU A 402 12.66 -7.62 -2.97
N LEU A 403 13.98 -7.64 -2.78
CA LEU A 403 14.61 -8.51 -1.78
C LEU A 403 14.11 -8.18 -0.36
N ALA A 404 14.07 -6.90 0.01
CA ALA A 404 13.55 -6.45 1.30
C ALA A 404 12.07 -6.84 1.50
N ARG A 405 11.24 -6.73 0.45
CA ARG A 405 9.83 -7.13 0.47
C ARG A 405 9.68 -8.63 0.74
N LEU A 406 10.47 -9.47 0.07
CA LEU A 406 10.46 -10.92 0.29
C LEU A 406 10.88 -11.28 1.71
N ASP A 407 11.85 -10.56 2.28
CA ASP A 407 12.28 -10.76 3.66
C ASP A 407 11.31 -10.16 4.70
N GLY A 408 10.33 -9.36 4.26
CA GLY A 408 9.37 -8.67 5.13
C GLY A 408 10.00 -7.59 5.99
N ARG A 409 10.91 -6.81 5.38
CA ARG A 409 11.61 -5.70 6.01
C ARG A 409 11.36 -4.42 5.23
N THR A 410 11.41 -3.30 5.93
CA THR A 410 11.53 -1.99 5.30
C THR A 410 12.86 -1.93 4.51
N PRO A 411 12.85 -1.48 3.24
CA PRO A 411 14.10 -1.36 2.48
C PRO A 411 14.99 -0.23 3.01
N PHE A 412 16.31 -0.46 2.93
CA PHE A 412 17.43 0.43 3.28
C PHE A 412 17.75 0.64 4.78
#